data_AF-A0AAV8R0N1-F1
#
_entry.id   AF-A0AAV8R0N1-F1
#
_cell.length_a   1.000
_cell.length_b   1.000
_cell.length_c   1.000
_cell.angle_alpha   90.00
_cell.angle_beta   90.00
_cell.angle_gamma   90.00
#
_symmetry.space_group_name_H-M   'P 1'
#
loop_
_entity.id
_entity.type
_entity.pdbx_description
1 polymer ?
#
loop_
_entity_poly.entity_id
_entity_poly.type
_entity_poly.pdbx_seq_one_letter_code
_entity_poly.pdbx_strand_id
1 'polypeptide(L)'
;MPPPLASTDVHRRSLKRLASAAAPSVKGGAGRSADALVQASDVLPLPIRHTNLLFSVVFIASLVFLMRRWHEKVRSSVPLHFLGLSEILAVVGVIASLVYLISFFGIAFVQSIVSCHDAEDEFLLSAPGLGPGPGPAAASSASTSTTSLGTVPICPLPYTDNAAPQKNPEVTAEDEEIISSVVAGKTPSYVLEARLGDCRKAAGIRREALRRITGRALEGLPLDGFDYASIVGQCCELPVGYVQLPVGVAGPLVLDGREHYVPMATTEGCLVASTSRGCKAIAQYGGATSVVLRDGMTRAPVVRLPSARRAAELRAFLEEPNNFEIIALVFNRSSRFARLHAIQCALAGRNLYMRFNCSTGDAMGMNMVSKGVENVLCYLQNDFQDMDVISISGNFCSDKKPAAVNWIEGRGKSVVCEAIINEEVVKRVLKTSIPALVELNMIKNLAGSAVAGSLGGFNAHASNIV
;
A
#
# COMPACT_ATOMS: atom_id res chain seq x y z
N MET A 1 44.75 -18.36 -40.46
CA MET A 1 45.56 -18.25 -39.23
C MET A 1 44.97 -17.12 -38.41
N PRO A 2 44.56 -17.25 -37.13
CA PRO A 2 44.68 -18.33 -36.13
C PRO A 2 43.30 -18.98 -35.75
N PRO A 3 43.23 -19.95 -34.79
CA PRO A 3 42.16 -20.95 -34.63
C PRO A 3 41.13 -20.66 -33.47
N PRO A 4 40.13 -21.55 -33.21
CA PRO A 4 38.89 -21.24 -32.47
C PRO A 4 38.96 -21.57 -30.97
N LEU A 5 38.08 -20.96 -30.17
CA LEU A 5 37.92 -21.23 -28.73
C LEU A 5 36.80 -22.24 -28.46
N ALA A 6 37.14 -23.18 -27.58
CA ALA A 6 36.38 -24.36 -27.19
C ALA A 6 35.28 -24.09 -26.15
N SER A 7 34.39 -25.08 -26.05
CA SER A 7 33.32 -25.25 -25.06
C SER A 7 33.82 -25.46 -23.63
N THR A 8 32.98 -25.19 -22.63
CA THR A 8 32.44 -26.20 -21.68
C THR A 8 31.58 -25.59 -20.56
N ASP A 9 30.43 -26.25 -20.35
CA ASP A 9 29.72 -26.59 -19.11
C ASP A 9 29.57 -25.60 -17.94
N VAL A 10 28.29 -25.31 -17.60
CA VAL A 10 27.87 -24.87 -16.27
C VAL A 10 26.94 -25.91 -15.66
N HIS A 11 27.43 -26.52 -14.57
CA HIS A 11 26.81 -27.55 -13.75
C HIS A 11 25.41 -27.19 -13.20
N ARG A 12 24.46 -28.09 -13.42
CA ARG A 12 23.18 -28.19 -12.72
C ARG A 12 23.35 -29.13 -11.52
N ARG A 13 23.28 -28.63 -10.27
CA ARG A 13 23.32 -29.46 -9.06
C ARG A 13 21.93 -30.03 -8.75
N SER A 14 21.86 -31.36 -8.75
CA SER A 14 20.74 -32.20 -8.30
C SER A 14 20.85 -32.47 -6.80
N LEU A 15 19.76 -32.25 -6.05
CA LEU A 15 19.64 -32.63 -4.64
C LEU A 15 19.20 -34.10 -4.54
N LYS A 16 20.07 -34.92 -3.95
CA LYS A 16 19.82 -36.34 -3.64
C LYS A 16 18.76 -36.49 -2.55
N ARG A 17 17.73 -37.29 -2.86
CA ARG A 17 16.92 -38.04 -1.88
C ARG A 17 17.82 -39.04 -1.15
N LEU A 18 17.69 -39.12 0.17
CA LEU A 18 18.16 -40.26 0.96
C LEU A 18 16.93 -40.88 1.64
N ALA A 19 16.67 -42.14 1.29
CA ALA A 19 15.63 -42.98 1.85
C ALA A 19 16.23 -43.90 2.93
N SER A 20 15.40 -44.13 3.95
CA SER A 20 15.26 -45.33 4.80
C SER A 20 16.45 -46.27 5.06
N ALA A 21 16.75 -46.49 6.34
CA ALA A 21 17.32 -47.75 6.82
C ALA A 21 16.68 -48.15 8.16
N ALA A 22 16.52 -49.46 8.32
CA ALA A 22 15.63 -50.19 9.22
C ALA A 22 16.01 -50.19 10.72
N ALA A 23 15.00 -50.52 11.52
CA ALA A 23 15.06 -50.82 12.96
C ALA A 23 15.74 -52.16 13.28
N PRO A 24 16.05 -52.40 14.58
CA PRO A 24 15.71 -53.68 15.18
C PRO A 24 14.88 -53.52 16.47
N SER A 25 14.02 -54.53 16.66
CA SER A 25 13.04 -54.73 17.73
C SER A 25 13.65 -55.11 19.08
N VAL A 26 13.08 -54.67 20.21
CA VAL A 26 12.79 -55.52 21.40
C VAL A 26 11.54 -54.98 22.13
N LYS A 27 10.71 -55.94 22.53
CA LYS A 27 9.42 -55.88 23.23
C LYS A 27 9.53 -55.38 24.68
N GLY A 28 8.45 -54.76 25.19
CA GLY A 28 8.20 -54.63 26.62
C GLY A 28 7.29 -53.45 26.94
N GLY A 29 6.03 -53.73 27.31
CA GLY A 29 4.97 -52.73 27.42
C GLY A 29 4.89 -51.97 28.75
N ALA A 30 3.94 -51.04 28.73
CA ALA A 30 3.28 -50.33 29.85
C ALA A 30 4.01 -49.14 30.47
N GLY A 31 3.55 -47.94 30.09
CA GLY A 31 3.80 -46.69 30.80
C GLY A 31 3.54 -45.47 29.92
N ARG A 32 2.31 -44.97 29.88
CA ARG A 32 2.01 -43.63 29.34
C ARG A 32 2.73 -42.59 30.21
N SER A 33 3.83 -42.02 29.72
CA SER A 33 4.38 -40.76 30.25
C SER A 33 4.04 -39.66 29.25
N ALA A 34 3.23 -38.69 29.70
CA ALA A 34 2.96 -37.47 28.97
C ALA A 34 4.26 -36.71 28.73
N ASP A 35 4.49 -36.25 27.50
CA ASP A 35 5.54 -35.30 27.16
C ASP A 35 5.36 -34.04 28.02
N ALA A 36 6.29 -33.82 28.93
CA ALA A 36 6.35 -32.63 29.76
C ALA A 36 6.72 -31.44 28.88
N LEU A 37 5.74 -30.58 28.61
CA LEU A 37 5.92 -29.29 27.96
C LEU A 37 6.76 -28.40 28.87
N VAL A 38 8.00 -28.10 28.48
CA VAL A 38 8.90 -27.20 29.23
C VAL A 38 8.23 -25.82 29.33
N GLN A 39 7.80 -25.44 30.54
CA GLN A 39 7.31 -24.11 30.85
C GLN A 39 8.48 -23.17 31.15
N ALA A 40 8.38 -21.92 30.71
CA ALA A 40 9.38 -20.86 30.97
C ALA A 40 9.56 -20.51 32.46
N SER A 41 8.89 -21.23 33.38
CA SER A 41 9.09 -21.17 34.82
C SER A 41 10.41 -21.74 35.30
N ASP A 42 11.11 -22.53 34.48
CA ASP A 42 12.22 -23.38 34.96
C ASP A 42 13.59 -22.68 34.94
N VAL A 43 13.67 -21.42 34.52
CA VAL A 43 14.94 -20.68 34.38
C VAL A 43 15.32 -19.91 35.66
N LEU A 44 14.39 -19.67 36.58
CA LEU A 44 14.64 -18.94 37.84
C LEU A 44 13.79 -19.50 38.99
N PRO A 45 14.36 -19.78 40.18
CA PRO A 45 13.66 -20.46 41.29
C PRO A 45 12.74 -19.51 42.10
N LEU A 46 12.12 -18.52 41.46
CA LEU A 46 11.27 -17.52 42.11
C LEU A 46 9.90 -17.45 41.43
N PRO A 47 8.80 -17.22 42.18
CA PRO A 47 7.47 -17.13 41.57
C PRO A 47 7.41 -16.00 40.53
N ILE A 48 6.94 -16.30 39.33
CA ILE A 48 6.91 -15.42 38.14
C ILE A 48 6.32 -14.03 38.43
N ARG A 49 5.33 -13.96 39.33
CA ARG A 49 4.71 -12.69 39.74
C ARG A 49 5.71 -11.76 40.43
N HIS A 50 6.62 -12.31 41.23
CA HIS A 50 7.63 -11.52 41.95
C HIS A 50 8.80 -11.12 41.05
N THR A 51 9.23 -11.97 40.12
CA THR A 51 10.27 -11.60 39.15
C THR A 51 9.76 -10.52 38.19
N ASN A 52 8.54 -10.64 37.67
CA ASN A 52 7.94 -9.61 36.82
C ASN A 52 7.74 -8.28 37.53
N LEU A 53 7.27 -8.31 38.78
CA LEU A 53 7.16 -7.10 39.59
C LEU A 53 8.54 -6.46 39.82
N LEU A 54 9.55 -7.26 40.16
CA LEU A 54 10.90 -6.79 40.41
C LEU A 54 11.50 -6.11 39.17
N PHE A 55 11.51 -6.79 38.02
CA PHE A 55 12.07 -6.24 36.79
C PHE A 55 11.26 -5.04 36.25
N SER A 56 9.94 -5.01 36.45
CA SER A 56 9.13 -3.84 36.08
C SER A 56 9.43 -2.63 36.97
N VAL A 57 9.58 -2.83 38.28
CA VAL A 57 9.92 -1.76 39.23
C VAL A 57 11.34 -1.26 38.98
N VAL A 58 12.31 -2.15 38.75
CA VAL A 58 13.69 -1.78 38.39
C VAL A 58 13.71 -1.01 37.08
N PHE A 59 12.98 -1.46 36.05
CA PHE A 59 12.88 -0.75 34.78
C PHE A 59 12.34 0.67 34.94
N ILE A 60 11.21 0.83 35.62
CA ILE A 60 10.58 2.15 35.83
C ILE A 60 11.48 3.05 36.68
N ALA A 61 12.06 2.53 37.77
CA ALA A 61 12.93 3.30 38.65
C ALA A 61 14.21 3.76 37.93
N SER A 62 14.86 2.88 37.16
CA SER A 62 16.05 3.22 36.38
C SER A 62 15.73 4.19 35.24
N LEU A 63 14.58 4.06 34.58
CA LEU A 63 14.14 4.98 33.52
C LEU A 63 13.84 6.38 34.08
N VAL A 64 13.11 6.48 35.20
CA VAL A 64 12.82 7.75 35.87
C VAL A 64 14.11 8.41 36.37
N PHE A 65 15.05 7.63 36.91
CA PHE A 65 16.35 8.13 37.34
C PHE A 65 17.15 8.72 36.16
N LEU A 66 17.24 7.99 35.04
CA LEU A 66 17.94 8.45 33.83
C LEU A 66 17.30 9.71 33.25
N MET A 67 15.97 9.77 33.19
CA MET A 67 15.24 10.94 32.70
C MET A 67 15.50 12.19 33.56
N ARG A 68 15.53 12.05 34.90
CA ARG A 68 15.86 13.15 35.80
C ARG A 68 17.31 13.62 35.64
N ARG A 69 18.26 12.69 35.52
CA ARG A 69 19.68 13.00 35.35
C ARG A 69 20.00 13.62 33.99
N TRP A 70 19.39 13.13 32.92
CA TRP A 70 19.55 13.75 31.60
C TRP A 70 18.90 15.13 31.54
N HIS A 71 17.76 15.33 32.20
CA HIS A 71 17.16 16.66 32.32
C HIS A 71 18.08 17.65 33.08
N GLU A 72 18.73 17.21 34.16
CA GLU A 72 19.75 18.01 34.86
C GLU A 72 20.95 18.35 33.96
N LYS A 73 21.48 17.36 33.23
CA LYS A 73 22.62 17.57 32.31
C LYS A 73 22.32 18.52 31.17
N VAL A 74 21.12 18.46 30.61
CA VAL A 74 20.64 19.39 29.58
C VAL A 74 20.58 20.81 30.14
N ARG A 75 20.17 20.97 31.41
CA ARG A 75 20.11 22.28 32.07
C ARG A 75 21.47 22.85 32.45
N SER A 76 22.44 21.99 32.74
CA SER A 76 23.81 22.39 33.08
C SER A 76 24.78 22.37 31.89
N SER A 77 24.28 22.19 30.66
CA SER A 77 25.08 22.07 29.42
C SER A 77 26.22 21.04 29.49
N VAL A 78 26.03 19.97 30.26
CA VAL A 78 27.01 18.88 30.39
C VAL A 78 26.75 17.87 29.26
N PRO A 79 27.78 17.42 28.53
CA PRO A 79 27.60 16.47 27.44
C PRO A 79 26.99 15.14 27.91
N LEU A 80 25.93 14.70 27.22
CA LEU A 80 25.15 13.50 27.57
C LEU A 80 25.96 12.19 27.50
N HIS A 81 27.07 12.17 26.77
CA HIS A 81 27.94 10.99 26.64
C HIS A 81 28.85 10.77 27.86
N PHE A 82 28.94 11.72 28.78
CA PHE A 82 29.73 11.60 29.99
C PHE A 82 28.93 10.89 31.07
N LEU A 83 29.03 9.56 31.16
CA LEU A 83 28.22 8.75 32.08
C LEU A 83 28.95 8.53 33.42
N GLY A 84 28.29 8.88 34.53
CA GLY A 84 28.75 8.53 35.87
C GLY A 84 28.43 7.07 36.23
N LEU A 85 29.08 6.55 37.27
CA LEU A 85 28.87 5.17 37.77
C LEU A 85 27.38 4.83 38.04
N SER A 86 26.63 5.77 38.61
CA SER A 86 25.20 5.59 38.90
C SER A 86 24.33 5.56 37.64
N GLU A 87 24.71 6.27 36.59
CA GLU A 87 24.00 6.27 35.30
C GLU A 87 24.31 5.01 34.51
N ILE A 88 25.55 4.53 34.57
CA ILE A 88 25.94 3.24 33.97
C ILE A 88 25.13 2.10 34.60
N LEU A 89 25.03 2.07 35.94
CA LEU A 89 24.22 1.07 36.65
C LEU A 89 22.74 1.14 36.27
N ALA A 90 22.18 2.35 36.10
CA ALA A 90 20.80 2.52 35.66
C ALA A 90 20.59 2.09 34.20
N VAL A 91 21.53 2.37 33.29
CA VAL A 91 21.48 1.91 31.89
C VAL A 91 21.53 0.38 31.83
N VAL A 92 22.43 -0.25 32.59
CA VAL A 92 22.50 -1.72 32.70
C VAL A 92 21.19 -2.28 33.26
N GLY A 93 20.61 -1.64 34.27
CA GLY A 93 19.30 -2.02 34.84
C GLY A 93 18.16 -1.95 33.82
N VAL A 94 18.12 -0.90 32.99
CA VAL A 94 17.14 -0.77 31.90
C VAL A 94 17.34 -1.86 30.85
N ILE A 95 18.57 -2.11 30.40
CA ILE A 95 18.87 -3.12 29.38
C ILE A 95 18.52 -4.52 29.89
N ALA A 96 18.93 -4.87 31.12
CA ALA A 96 18.65 -6.18 31.71
C ALA A 96 17.14 -6.40 31.88
N SER A 97 16.40 -5.39 32.34
CA SER A 97 14.96 -5.48 32.51
C SER A 97 14.21 -5.52 31.17
N LEU A 98 14.71 -4.80 30.15
CA LEU A 98 14.15 -4.82 28.80
C LEU A 98 14.34 -6.18 28.13
N VAL A 99 15.53 -6.78 28.25
CA VAL A 99 15.80 -8.14 27.76
C VAL A 99 14.85 -9.13 28.45
N TYR A 100 14.71 -9.05 29.77
CA TYR A 100 13.78 -9.90 30.52
C TYR A 100 12.32 -9.74 30.06
N LEU A 101 11.83 -8.50 29.94
CA LEU A 101 10.44 -8.23 29.53
C LEU A 101 10.19 -8.69 28.09
N ILE A 102 11.11 -8.44 27.16
CA ILE A 102 10.98 -8.88 25.76
C ILE A 102 11.03 -10.41 25.67
N SER A 103 11.93 -11.08 26.39
CA SER A 103 11.99 -12.54 26.41
C SER A 103 10.71 -13.15 27.02
N PHE A 104 10.15 -12.55 28.07
CA PHE A 104 8.93 -13.04 28.71
C PHE A 104 7.67 -12.84 27.85
N PHE A 105 7.48 -11.64 27.26
CA PHE A 105 6.35 -11.37 26.36
C PHE A 105 6.51 -12.02 24.98
N GLY A 106 7.74 -12.20 24.50
CA GLY A 106 8.04 -12.84 23.22
C GLY A 106 7.66 -14.33 23.20
N ILE A 107 7.84 -15.05 24.31
CA ILE A 107 7.47 -16.46 24.41
C ILE A 107 5.93 -16.63 24.43
N ALA A 108 5.21 -15.76 25.13
CA ALA A 108 3.73 -15.77 25.14
C ALA A 108 3.13 -15.46 23.76
N PHE A 109 3.75 -14.55 23.00
CA PHE A 109 3.34 -14.22 21.63
C PHE A 109 3.57 -15.39 20.66
N VAL A 110 4.73 -16.05 20.75
CA VAL A 110 5.05 -17.21 19.89
C VAL A 110 4.15 -18.41 20.23
N GLN A 111 3.86 -18.68 21.49
CA GLN A 111 2.95 -19.76 21.90
C GLN A 111 1.49 -19.51 21.47
N SER A 112 1.04 -18.25 21.47
CA SER A 112 -0.30 -17.88 20.96
C SER A 112 -0.42 -18.08 19.45
N ILE A 113 0.64 -17.82 18.69
CA ILE A 113 0.65 -18.02 17.22
C ILE A 113 0.67 -19.51 16.88
N VAL A 114 1.47 -20.32 17.60
CA VAL A 114 1.52 -21.77 17.38
C VAL A 114 0.19 -22.44 17.76
N SER A 115 -0.43 -22.03 18.87
CA SER A 115 -1.76 -22.56 19.27
C SER A 115 -2.90 -22.15 18.33
N CYS A 116 -2.76 -21.02 17.63
CA CYS A 116 -3.73 -20.59 16.62
C CYS A 116 -3.63 -21.44 15.34
N HIS A 117 -2.45 -21.98 15.05
CA HIS A 117 -2.24 -22.81 13.86
C HIS A 117 -2.79 -24.23 14.05
N ASP A 118 -2.65 -24.82 15.24
CA ASP A 118 -3.20 -26.16 15.53
C ASP A 118 -4.74 -26.19 15.54
N ALA A 119 -5.39 -25.06 15.84
CA ALA A 119 -6.87 -24.95 15.84
C ALA A 119 -7.48 -24.85 14.44
N GLU A 120 -6.73 -24.39 13.44
CA GLU A 120 -7.20 -24.31 12.05
C GLU A 120 -7.10 -25.68 11.34
N ASP A 121 -6.16 -26.53 11.74
CA ASP A 121 -5.96 -27.86 11.15
C ASP A 121 -6.98 -28.92 11.66
N GLU A 122 -7.54 -28.76 12.85
CA GLU A 122 -8.57 -29.68 13.39
C GLU A 122 -9.98 -29.39 12.82
N PHE A 123 -10.22 -28.18 12.28
CA PHE A 123 -11.50 -27.79 11.66
C PHE A 123 -11.66 -28.31 10.22
N LEU A 124 -10.58 -28.75 9.56
CA LEU A 124 -10.60 -29.27 8.19
C LEU A 124 -10.81 -30.79 8.08
N LEU A 125 -10.92 -31.52 9.20
CA LEU A 125 -11.04 -32.98 9.23
C LEU A 125 -12.17 -33.46 10.14
N SER A 126 -13.41 -33.00 9.94
CA SER A 126 -14.62 -33.72 10.40
C SER A 126 -15.90 -33.16 9.77
N ALA A 127 -16.46 -33.88 8.79
CA ALA A 127 -17.88 -33.77 8.43
C ALA A 127 -18.64 -34.94 9.06
N PRO A 128 -19.82 -34.72 9.68
CA PRO A 128 -20.96 -35.56 9.28
C PRO A 128 -22.36 -34.90 9.39
N GLY A 129 -23.26 -35.32 8.51
CA GLY A 129 -24.49 -36.02 8.91
C GLY A 129 -25.71 -35.21 9.41
N LEU A 130 -26.78 -35.25 8.61
CA LEU A 130 -28.16 -34.85 8.91
C LEU A 130 -28.81 -35.64 10.08
N GLY A 131 -29.58 -34.96 10.96
CA GLY A 131 -30.58 -35.59 11.85
C GLY A 131 -31.08 -34.70 13.01
N PRO A 132 -32.35 -34.80 13.49
CA PRO A 132 -33.09 -33.65 14.08
C PRO A 132 -33.43 -33.71 15.59
N GLY A 133 -33.46 -32.52 16.23
CA GLY A 133 -34.20 -32.13 17.47
C GLY A 133 -33.79 -32.76 18.81
N PRO A 134 -34.30 -32.31 20.00
CA PRO A 134 -35.24 -31.22 20.32
C PRO A 134 -34.74 -30.20 21.41
N GLY A 135 -35.47 -29.08 21.58
CA GLY A 135 -35.23 -28.05 22.63
C GLY A 135 -35.93 -28.34 23.98
N PRO A 136 -35.78 -27.44 24.98
CA PRO A 136 -36.93 -26.75 25.63
C PRO A 136 -36.64 -25.26 25.96
N ALA A 137 -37.53 -24.28 25.72
CA ALA A 137 -38.72 -23.82 26.51
C ALA A 137 -38.35 -23.29 27.92
N ALA A 138 -38.85 -22.18 28.49
CA ALA A 138 -39.80 -21.07 28.22
C ALA A 138 -39.49 -19.99 29.31
N ALA A 139 -39.92 -18.71 29.31
CA ALA A 139 -41.31 -18.28 29.48
C ALA A 139 -41.47 -16.73 29.44
N SER A 140 -42.57 -16.30 28.78
CA SER A 140 -43.57 -15.23 29.07
C SER A 140 -43.13 -13.81 29.51
N SER A 141 -43.77 -12.70 29.10
CA SER A 141 -45.21 -12.46 28.86
C SER A 141 -45.49 -11.27 27.92
N ALA A 142 -46.66 -11.31 27.29
CA ALA A 142 -47.12 -10.50 26.16
C ALA A 142 -47.79 -9.16 26.49
N SER A 143 -47.77 -8.23 25.53
CA SER A 143 -48.91 -7.36 25.23
C SER A 143 -48.95 -7.05 23.73
N THR A 144 -50.08 -7.37 23.12
CA THR A 144 -50.38 -7.46 21.70
C THR A 144 -50.67 -6.09 21.07
N SER A 145 -50.01 -5.76 19.96
CA SER A 145 -50.60 -4.94 18.90
C SER A 145 -50.10 -5.43 17.55
N THR A 146 -51.00 -6.09 16.84
CA THR A 146 -50.86 -6.63 15.50
C THR A 146 -50.69 -5.53 14.45
N THR A 147 -49.50 -5.44 13.86
CA THR A 147 -49.28 -4.91 12.51
C THR A 147 -48.28 -5.82 11.81
N SER A 148 -48.74 -6.46 10.73
CA SER A 148 -47.98 -7.40 9.92
C SER A 148 -46.77 -6.72 9.27
N LEU A 149 -45.58 -6.92 9.84
CA LEU A 149 -44.32 -6.71 9.12
C LEU A 149 -44.09 -7.91 8.21
N GLY A 150 -44.51 -7.77 6.95
CA GLY A 150 -44.06 -8.65 5.88
C GLY A 150 -42.54 -8.61 5.80
N THR A 151 -41.95 -9.80 5.74
CA THR A 151 -40.55 -10.03 5.39
C THR A 151 -40.20 -9.20 4.17
N VAL A 152 -39.25 -8.27 4.30
CA VAL A 152 -38.68 -7.58 3.15
C VAL A 152 -38.03 -8.67 2.30
N PRO A 153 -38.48 -8.90 1.06
CA PRO A 153 -37.77 -9.82 0.19
C PRO A 153 -36.39 -9.22 -0.05
N ILE A 154 -35.34 -10.01 0.21
CA ILE A 154 -34.01 -9.76 -0.33
C ILE A 154 -34.23 -9.60 -1.83
N CYS A 155 -34.12 -8.37 -2.35
CA CYS A 155 -34.14 -8.14 -3.77
C CYS A 155 -32.99 -8.96 -4.37
N PRO A 156 -33.27 -9.99 -5.18
CA PRO A 156 -32.24 -10.48 -6.07
C PRO A 156 -31.87 -9.29 -6.94
N LEU A 157 -30.57 -9.05 -7.12
CA LEU A 157 -30.11 -8.23 -8.23
C LEU A 157 -30.89 -8.69 -9.48
N PRO A 158 -31.42 -7.79 -10.32
CA PRO A 158 -32.03 -8.20 -11.57
C PRO A 158 -30.90 -8.71 -12.47
N TYR A 159 -30.49 -9.95 -12.24
CA TYR A 159 -29.87 -10.76 -13.26
C TYR A 159 -31.01 -11.11 -14.20
N THR A 160 -31.19 -10.30 -15.22
CA THR A 160 -32.00 -10.68 -16.35
C THR A 160 -31.33 -11.88 -16.99
N ASP A 161 -31.87 -13.08 -16.77
CA ASP A 161 -31.59 -14.32 -17.52
C ASP A 161 -31.95 -14.22 -19.03
N ASN A 162 -32.08 -13.01 -19.57
CA ASN A 162 -32.48 -12.72 -20.95
C ASN A 162 -31.40 -12.00 -21.78
N ALA A 163 -30.13 -12.07 -21.36
CA ALA A 163 -29.05 -12.00 -22.33
C ALA A 163 -28.68 -13.44 -22.67
N ALA A 164 -29.16 -13.92 -23.83
CA ALA A 164 -28.64 -15.15 -24.42
C ALA A 164 -27.10 -15.16 -24.29
N PRO A 165 -26.46 -16.31 -24.03
CA PRO A 165 -25.00 -16.38 -24.01
C PRO A 165 -24.52 -15.73 -25.30
N GLN A 166 -23.82 -14.60 -25.19
CA GLN A 166 -23.21 -13.97 -26.35
C GLN A 166 -22.31 -15.04 -26.94
N LYS A 167 -22.76 -15.63 -28.06
CA LYS A 167 -22.02 -16.61 -28.84
C LYS A 167 -20.62 -16.02 -28.97
N ASN A 168 -19.60 -16.71 -28.46
CA ASN A 168 -18.22 -16.37 -28.79
C ASN A 168 -18.17 -16.13 -30.30
N PRO A 169 -17.54 -15.03 -30.78
CA PRO A 169 -17.46 -14.77 -32.21
C PRO A 169 -17.02 -16.05 -32.91
N GLU A 170 -17.74 -16.45 -33.95
CA GLU A 170 -17.45 -17.68 -34.68
C GLU A 170 -15.99 -17.63 -35.11
N VAL A 171 -15.16 -18.44 -34.44
CA VAL A 171 -13.72 -18.48 -34.67
C VAL A 171 -13.55 -18.98 -36.09
N THR A 172 -13.03 -18.13 -36.97
CA THR A 172 -12.80 -18.53 -38.36
C THR A 172 -11.65 -19.54 -38.43
N ALA A 173 -11.53 -20.27 -39.53
CA ALA A 173 -10.42 -21.22 -39.71
C ALA A 173 -9.04 -20.53 -39.64
N GLU A 174 -8.95 -19.28 -40.09
CA GLU A 174 -7.75 -18.44 -39.97
C GLU A 174 -7.45 -18.11 -38.50
N ASP A 175 -8.49 -17.80 -37.72
CA ASP A 175 -8.33 -17.50 -36.29
C ASP A 175 -7.86 -18.73 -35.52
N GLU A 176 -8.35 -19.92 -35.85
CA GLU A 176 -7.91 -21.19 -35.27
C GLU A 176 -6.42 -21.47 -35.48
N GLU A 177 -5.89 -21.19 -36.67
CA GLU A 177 -4.46 -21.33 -36.96
C GLU A 177 -3.63 -20.36 -36.10
N ILE A 178 -4.07 -19.11 -36.00
CA ILE A 178 -3.39 -18.07 -35.22
C ILE A 178 -3.44 -18.41 -33.73
N ILE A 179 -4.61 -18.81 -33.21
CA ILE A 179 -4.77 -19.24 -31.82
C ILE A 179 -3.84 -20.41 -31.53
N SER A 180 -3.83 -21.44 -32.38
CA SER A 180 -2.97 -22.61 -32.21
C SER A 180 -1.47 -22.24 -32.23
N SER A 181 -1.09 -21.29 -33.09
CA SER A 181 0.27 -20.75 -33.17
C SER A 181 0.67 -19.96 -31.91
N VAL A 182 -0.26 -19.19 -31.33
CA VAL A 182 -0.06 -18.48 -30.06
C VAL A 182 0.04 -19.46 -28.89
N VAL A 183 -0.85 -20.45 -28.81
CA VAL A 183 -0.84 -21.51 -27.78
C VAL A 183 0.46 -22.32 -27.83
N ALA A 184 0.96 -22.63 -29.03
CA ALA A 184 2.23 -23.32 -29.23
C ALA A 184 3.47 -22.44 -28.98
N GLY A 185 3.30 -21.15 -28.66
CA GLY A 185 4.39 -20.20 -28.44
C GLY A 185 5.16 -19.78 -29.69
N LYS A 186 4.67 -20.10 -30.89
CA LYS A 186 5.31 -19.73 -32.17
C LYS A 186 5.07 -18.26 -32.52
N THR A 187 3.89 -17.73 -32.21
CA THR A 187 3.55 -16.31 -32.40
C THR A 187 3.44 -15.60 -31.05
N PRO A 188 4.28 -14.58 -30.78
CA PRO A 188 4.14 -13.78 -29.57
C PRO A 188 2.84 -12.98 -29.55
N SER A 189 2.13 -12.99 -28.43
CA SER A 189 0.78 -12.39 -28.33
C SER A 189 0.76 -10.85 -28.49
N TYR A 190 1.87 -10.15 -28.19
CA TYR A 190 1.94 -8.68 -28.29
C TYR A 190 2.03 -8.16 -29.74
N VAL A 191 2.21 -9.06 -30.72
CA VAL A 191 2.31 -8.70 -32.14
C VAL A 191 0.93 -8.75 -32.83
N LEU A 192 -0.09 -9.30 -32.17
CA LEU A 192 -1.39 -9.58 -32.77
C LEU A 192 -2.08 -8.32 -33.30
N GLU A 193 -2.06 -7.21 -32.55
CA GLU A 193 -2.63 -5.94 -32.97
C GLU A 193 -2.00 -5.43 -34.27
N ALA A 194 -0.66 -5.47 -34.37
CA ALA A 194 0.08 -5.03 -35.55
C ALA A 194 -0.10 -5.97 -36.76
N ARG A 195 -0.20 -7.28 -36.51
CA ARG A 195 -0.32 -8.30 -37.58
C ARG A 195 -1.74 -8.37 -38.16
N LEU A 196 -2.75 -8.23 -37.31
CA LEU A 196 -4.15 -8.38 -37.71
C LEU A 196 -4.77 -7.06 -38.19
N GLY A 197 -4.26 -5.92 -37.75
CA GLY A 197 -4.87 -4.60 -38.01
C GLY A 197 -6.20 -4.38 -37.28
N ASP A 198 -6.77 -5.41 -36.67
CA ASP A 198 -7.99 -5.36 -35.87
C ASP A 198 -7.66 -5.67 -34.39
N CYS A 199 -7.70 -4.61 -33.58
CA CYS A 199 -7.36 -4.69 -32.15
C CYS A 199 -8.40 -5.46 -31.33
N ARG A 200 -9.69 -5.43 -31.72
CA ARG A 200 -10.75 -6.20 -31.05
C ARG A 200 -10.56 -7.68 -31.35
N LYS A 201 -10.28 -8.02 -32.61
CA LYS A 201 -9.99 -9.41 -33.01
C LYS A 201 -8.73 -9.94 -32.32
N ALA A 202 -7.68 -9.12 -32.21
CA ALA A 202 -6.47 -9.47 -31.46
C ALA A 202 -6.76 -9.81 -29.99
N ALA A 203 -7.59 -9.01 -29.31
CA ALA A 203 -8.01 -9.27 -27.94
C ALA A 203 -8.84 -10.58 -27.81
N GLY A 204 -9.72 -10.84 -28.78
CA GLY A 204 -10.51 -12.08 -28.84
C GLY A 204 -9.65 -13.34 -29.03
N ILE A 205 -8.72 -13.31 -29.98
CA ILE A 205 -7.75 -14.40 -30.21
C ILE A 205 -6.91 -14.64 -28.95
N ARG A 206 -6.45 -13.58 -28.29
CA ARG A 206 -5.67 -13.68 -27.05
C ARG A 206 -6.49 -14.31 -25.92
N ARG A 207 -7.74 -13.91 -25.76
CA ARG A 207 -8.67 -14.48 -24.77
C ARG A 207 -8.90 -15.98 -25.00
N GLU A 208 -9.09 -16.38 -26.25
CA GLU A 208 -9.30 -17.79 -26.61
C GLU A 208 -8.02 -18.62 -26.45
N ALA A 209 -6.86 -18.08 -26.83
CA ALA A 209 -5.57 -18.71 -26.54
C ALA A 209 -5.36 -18.89 -25.03
N LEU A 210 -5.69 -17.89 -24.22
CA LEU A 210 -5.58 -17.98 -22.76
C LEU A 210 -6.52 -19.05 -22.18
N ARG A 211 -7.74 -19.17 -22.71
CA ARG A 211 -8.68 -20.24 -22.34
C ARG A 211 -8.08 -21.62 -22.58
N ARG A 212 -7.44 -21.85 -23.73
CA ARG A 212 -6.80 -23.13 -24.06
C ARG A 212 -5.58 -23.43 -23.21
N ILE A 213 -4.76 -22.42 -22.93
CA ILE A 213 -3.55 -22.56 -22.09
C ILE A 213 -3.92 -22.89 -20.65
N THR A 214 -4.92 -22.20 -20.10
CA THR A 214 -5.28 -22.29 -18.67
C THR A 214 -6.38 -23.31 -18.37
N GLY A 215 -7.13 -23.74 -19.39
CA GLY A 215 -8.33 -24.56 -19.24
C GLY A 215 -9.52 -23.82 -18.62
N ARG A 216 -9.43 -22.49 -18.42
CA ARG A 216 -10.47 -21.68 -17.76
C ARG A 216 -11.02 -20.61 -18.69
N ALA A 217 -12.34 -20.50 -18.77
CA ALA A 217 -13.00 -19.44 -19.50
C ALA A 217 -13.01 -18.13 -18.68
N LEU A 218 -12.88 -17.00 -19.37
CA LEU A 218 -13.02 -15.65 -18.78
C LEU A 218 -14.49 -15.20 -18.83
N GLU A 219 -15.39 -15.99 -18.24
CA GLU A 219 -16.81 -15.64 -18.17
C GLU A 219 -17.02 -14.36 -17.35
N GLY A 220 -17.98 -13.53 -17.74
CA GLY A 220 -18.27 -12.26 -17.06
C GLY A 220 -17.29 -11.11 -17.37
N LEU A 221 -16.23 -11.34 -18.14
CA LEU A 221 -15.40 -10.27 -18.70
C LEU A 221 -15.91 -9.91 -20.11
N PRO A 222 -16.50 -8.72 -20.33
CA PRO A 222 -16.93 -8.32 -21.66
C PRO A 222 -15.75 -8.16 -22.64
N LEU A 223 -16.00 -8.44 -23.92
CA LEU A 223 -15.08 -8.17 -25.01
C LEU A 223 -15.60 -7.05 -25.91
N ASP A 224 -16.89 -7.06 -26.23
CA ASP A 224 -17.50 -6.12 -27.16
C ASP A 224 -17.93 -4.81 -26.49
N GLY A 225 -18.08 -3.74 -27.28
CA GLY A 225 -18.48 -2.41 -26.76
C GLY A 225 -17.34 -1.56 -26.21
N PHE A 226 -16.09 -1.95 -26.47
CA PHE A 226 -14.89 -1.19 -26.09
C PHE A 226 -14.03 -0.86 -27.32
N ASP A 227 -13.55 0.38 -27.41
CA ASP A 227 -12.63 0.81 -28.46
C ASP A 227 -11.18 0.43 -28.11
N TYR A 228 -10.78 -0.78 -28.52
CA TYR A 228 -9.42 -1.27 -28.29
C TYR A 228 -8.34 -0.45 -29.02
N ALA A 229 -8.66 0.24 -30.12
CA ALA A 229 -7.67 1.03 -30.82
C ALA A 229 -7.19 2.23 -29.96
N SER A 230 -8.07 2.75 -29.09
CA SER A 230 -7.76 3.88 -28.21
C SER A 230 -6.71 3.58 -27.13
N ILE A 231 -6.51 2.31 -26.74
CA ILE A 231 -5.59 1.94 -25.64
C ILE A 231 -4.22 1.47 -26.10
N VAL A 232 -4.08 1.06 -27.36
CA VAL A 232 -2.86 0.43 -27.88
C VAL A 232 -1.71 1.44 -27.87
N GLY A 233 -0.61 1.06 -27.22
CA GLY A 233 0.59 1.89 -27.11
C GLY A 233 0.45 3.09 -26.15
N GLN A 234 -0.66 3.18 -25.42
CA GLN A 234 -0.94 4.31 -24.53
C GLN A 234 -1.32 3.89 -23.11
N CYS A 235 -2.26 2.95 -22.96
CA CYS A 235 -2.93 2.69 -21.68
C CYS A 235 -2.71 1.27 -21.15
N CYS A 236 -2.75 0.26 -22.01
CA CYS A 236 -2.67 -1.15 -21.60
C CYS A 236 -2.14 -2.02 -22.73
N GLU A 237 -1.25 -2.94 -22.37
CA GLU A 237 -0.73 -3.97 -23.26
C GLU A 237 -1.53 -5.26 -23.12
N LEU A 238 -1.59 -6.05 -24.20
CA LEU A 238 -2.20 -7.37 -24.22
C LEU A 238 -3.66 -7.44 -23.72
N PRO A 239 -4.58 -6.57 -24.19
CA PRO A 239 -5.97 -6.58 -23.73
C PRO A 239 -6.68 -7.92 -24.01
N VAL A 240 -7.50 -8.37 -23.07
CA VAL A 240 -8.35 -9.59 -23.18
C VAL A 240 -9.83 -9.31 -22.91
N GLY A 241 -10.18 -8.05 -22.71
CA GLY A 241 -11.48 -7.56 -22.28
C GLY A 241 -11.33 -6.30 -21.43
N TYR A 242 -12.41 -5.91 -20.76
CA TYR A 242 -12.40 -4.77 -19.84
C TYR A 242 -13.31 -5.05 -18.63
N VAL A 243 -13.07 -4.36 -17.52
CA VAL A 243 -13.88 -4.49 -16.30
C VAL A 243 -14.90 -3.36 -16.26
N GLN A 244 -16.17 -3.70 -16.01
CA GLN A 244 -17.23 -2.71 -15.79
C GLN A 244 -17.28 -2.32 -14.32
N LEU A 245 -17.21 -1.02 -14.04
CA LEU A 245 -17.34 -0.47 -12.69
C LEU A 245 -18.62 0.38 -12.60
N PRO A 246 -19.46 0.19 -11.56
CA PRO A 246 -20.60 1.07 -11.32
C PRO A 246 -20.13 2.52 -11.11
N VAL A 247 -20.76 3.47 -11.78
CA VAL A 247 -20.47 4.90 -11.63
C VAL A 247 -21.71 5.59 -11.08
N GLY A 248 -21.60 6.09 -9.85
CA GLY A 248 -22.60 6.95 -9.22
C GLY A 248 -22.24 8.43 -9.38
N VAL A 249 -23.19 9.31 -9.04
CA VAL A 249 -22.97 10.76 -9.03
C VAL A 249 -23.29 11.29 -7.65
N ALA A 250 -22.34 12.02 -7.05
CA ALA A 250 -22.54 12.75 -5.80
C ALA A 250 -22.67 14.25 -6.06
N GLY A 251 -23.71 14.89 -5.50
CA GLY A 251 -23.87 16.34 -5.64
C GLY A 251 -25.29 16.87 -5.41
N PRO A 252 -25.49 18.18 -5.64
CA PRO A 252 -24.46 19.15 -6.04
C PRO A 252 -23.48 19.45 -4.89
N LEU A 253 -22.18 19.45 -5.20
CA LEU A 253 -21.12 20.00 -4.35
C LEU A 253 -20.97 21.48 -4.71
N VAL A 254 -21.35 22.38 -3.79
CA VAL A 254 -21.11 23.82 -3.94
C VAL A 254 -19.68 24.11 -3.47
N LEU A 255 -18.79 24.45 -4.40
CA LEU A 255 -17.38 24.72 -4.16
C LEU A 255 -16.97 26.00 -4.92
N ASP A 256 -16.36 26.96 -4.21
CA ASP A 256 -15.87 28.21 -4.80
C ASP A 256 -16.95 28.96 -5.62
N GLY A 257 -18.18 28.93 -5.12
CA GLY A 257 -19.35 29.57 -5.74
C GLY A 257 -19.92 28.83 -6.96
N ARG A 258 -19.49 27.60 -7.24
CA ARG A 258 -19.93 26.78 -8.37
C ARG A 258 -20.51 25.45 -7.91
N GLU A 259 -21.49 24.94 -8.65
CA GLU A 259 -22.06 23.61 -8.41
C GLU A 259 -21.35 22.54 -9.24
N HIS A 260 -20.99 21.45 -8.58
CA HIS A 260 -20.33 20.30 -9.19
C HIS A 260 -21.12 19.01 -8.93
N TYR A 261 -21.29 18.20 -9.97
CA TYR A 261 -21.77 16.82 -9.86
C TYR A 261 -20.58 15.90 -10.05
N VAL A 262 -20.17 15.21 -8.99
CA VAL A 262 -18.93 14.45 -8.92
C VAL A 262 -19.21 12.99 -9.32
N PRO A 263 -18.70 12.52 -10.47
CA PRO A 263 -18.78 11.11 -10.84
C PRO A 263 -17.85 10.28 -9.94
N MET A 264 -18.34 9.16 -9.43
CA MET A 264 -17.61 8.26 -8.54
C MET A 264 -17.75 6.82 -9.02
N ALA A 265 -16.65 6.20 -9.46
CA ALA A 265 -16.61 4.79 -9.83
C ALA A 265 -16.26 3.94 -8.60
N THR A 266 -17.18 3.10 -8.14
CA THR A 266 -16.97 2.28 -6.93
C THR A 266 -17.87 1.05 -6.89
N THR A 267 -17.41 0.02 -6.20
CA THR A 267 -18.23 -1.15 -5.80
C THR A 267 -18.57 -1.13 -4.31
N GLU A 268 -18.08 -0.14 -3.55
CA GLU A 268 -18.37 0.00 -2.12
C GLU A 268 -19.79 0.54 -1.90
N GLY A 269 -20.62 -0.27 -1.23
CA GLY A 269 -21.97 0.12 -0.85
C GLY A 269 -21.97 1.38 0.04
N CYS A 270 -23.02 2.18 -0.07
CA CYS A 270 -23.23 3.42 0.71
C CYS A 270 -22.21 4.56 0.48
N LEU A 271 -21.08 4.35 -0.22
CA LEU A 271 -20.06 5.37 -0.41
C LEU A 271 -20.62 6.63 -1.10
N VAL A 272 -21.20 6.48 -2.30
CA VAL A 272 -21.78 7.60 -3.07
C VAL A 272 -22.91 8.29 -2.29
N ALA A 273 -23.76 7.51 -1.62
CA ALA A 273 -24.85 8.06 -0.81
C ALA A 273 -24.33 8.88 0.39
N SER A 274 -23.27 8.41 1.05
CA SER A 274 -22.60 9.12 2.14
C SER A 274 -21.97 10.43 1.65
N THR A 275 -21.26 10.38 0.53
CA THR A 275 -20.66 11.58 -0.10
C THR A 275 -21.75 12.60 -0.47
N SER A 276 -22.84 12.17 -1.11
CA SER A 276 -23.99 13.03 -1.43
C SER A 276 -24.61 13.69 -0.20
N ARG A 277 -24.70 12.96 0.91
CA ARG A 277 -25.16 13.52 2.19
C ARG A 277 -24.21 14.60 2.71
N GLY A 278 -22.90 14.41 2.55
CA GLY A 278 -21.88 15.43 2.83
C GLY A 278 -22.04 16.68 1.97
N CYS A 279 -22.18 16.52 0.64
CA CYS A 279 -22.44 17.63 -0.29
C CYS A 279 -23.70 18.42 0.11
N LYS A 280 -24.78 17.72 0.48
CA LYS A 280 -26.02 18.36 0.97
C LYS A 280 -25.81 19.19 2.24
N ALA A 281 -24.99 18.72 3.17
CA ALA A 281 -24.70 19.47 4.39
C ALA A 281 -23.89 20.73 4.09
N ILE A 282 -22.89 20.63 3.20
CA ILE A 282 -22.03 21.75 2.78
C ILE A 282 -22.85 22.82 2.03
N ALA A 283 -23.71 22.41 1.10
CA ALA A 283 -24.50 23.33 0.28
C ALA A 283 -25.48 24.19 1.11
N GLN A 284 -25.97 23.69 2.24
CA GLN A 284 -26.98 24.40 3.06
C GLN A 284 -26.43 25.64 3.79
N TYR A 285 -25.11 25.83 3.84
CA TYR A 285 -24.48 26.98 4.47
C TYR A 285 -23.51 27.70 3.51
N GLY A 286 -23.91 27.82 2.24
CA GLY A 286 -23.18 28.63 1.25
C GLY A 286 -22.03 27.91 0.54
N GLY A 287 -21.78 26.64 0.83
CA GLY A 287 -20.77 25.82 0.15
C GLY A 287 -19.43 25.77 0.86
N ALA A 288 -18.45 25.20 0.16
CA ALA A 288 -17.06 25.12 0.60
C ALA A 288 -16.18 26.08 -0.21
N THR A 289 -15.02 26.42 0.36
CA THR A 289 -13.97 27.20 -0.30
C THR A 289 -12.70 26.36 -0.39
N SER A 290 -11.97 26.45 -1.49
CA SER A 290 -10.71 25.73 -1.67
C SER A 290 -9.59 26.61 -2.24
N VAL A 291 -8.36 26.26 -1.90
CA VAL A 291 -7.15 26.94 -2.40
C VAL A 291 -6.08 25.91 -2.74
N VAL A 292 -5.48 26.06 -3.92
CA VAL A 292 -4.28 25.32 -4.32
C VAL A 292 -3.06 26.04 -3.77
N LEU A 293 -2.34 25.39 -2.86
CA LEU A 293 -1.16 25.93 -2.17
C LEU A 293 0.14 25.69 -2.95
N ARG A 294 0.24 24.52 -3.60
CA ARG A 294 1.40 24.13 -4.41
C ARG A 294 0.94 23.33 -5.61
N ASP A 295 1.65 23.51 -6.72
CA ASP A 295 1.50 22.71 -7.93
C ASP A 295 2.89 22.34 -8.47
N GLY A 296 3.23 21.07 -8.37
CA GLY A 296 4.55 20.60 -8.78
C GLY A 296 4.69 19.09 -8.73
N MET A 297 4.89 18.47 -9.90
CA MET A 297 5.20 17.05 -9.99
C MET A 297 6.69 16.82 -9.75
N THR A 298 7.01 15.67 -9.15
CA THR A 298 8.38 15.35 -8.75
C THR A 298 8.95 14.09 -9.38
N ARG A 299 10.24 14.15 -9.70
CA ARG A 299 11.07 12.99 -10.02
C ARG A 299 12.40 13.14 -9.30
N ALA A 300 12.88 12.06 -8.71
CA ALA A 300 14.11 12.07 -7.94
C ALA A 300 15.06 10.96 -8.39
N PRO A 301 16.01 11.23 -9.30
CA PRO A 301 17.10 10.31 -9.59
C PRO A 301 18.02 10.13 -8.38
N VAL A 302 18.72 9.01 -8.39
CA VAL A 302 19.84 8.73 -7.50
C VAL A 302 21.09 8.51 -8.32
N VAL A 303 22.12 9.25 -7.98
CA VAL A 303 23.44 9.16 -8.60
C VAL A 303 24.49 8.83 -7.54
N ARG A 304 25.58 8.24 -7.96
CA ARG A 304 26.69 7.82 -7.11
C ARG A 304 27.98 8.44 -7.63
N LEU A 305 28.79 8.95 -6.72
CA LEU A 305 30.10 9.52 -7.05
C LEU A 305 31.21 8.74 -6.33
N PRO A 306 32.51 8.96 -6.67
CA PRO A 306 33.62 8.23 -6.06
C PRO A 306 33.73 8.45 -4.54
N SER A 307 33.36 9.64 -4.05
CA SER A 307 33.43 9.97 -2.62
C SER A 307 32.25 10.86 -2.18
N ALA A 308 32.01 10.89 -0.87
CA ALA A 308 31.00 11.78 -0.26
C ALA A 308 31.32 13.27 -0.51
N ARG A 309 32.61 13.64 -0.49
CA ARG A 309 33.07 14.99 -0.84
C ARG A 309 32.65 15.36 -2.26
N ARG A 310 32.89 14.45 -3.20
CA ARG A 310 32.55 14.68 -4.62
C ARG A 310 31.05 14.78 -4.84
N ALA A 311 30.25 13.98 -4.13
CA ALA A 311 28.79 14.12 -4.13
C ALA A 311 28.33 15.45 -3.52
N ALA A 312 29.02 15.96 -2.51
CA ALA A 312 28.74 17.29 -1.96
C ALA A 312 29.11 18.43 -2.92
N GLU A 313 30.16 18.27 -3.73
CA GLU A 313 30.49 19.22 -4.81
C GLU A 313 29.37 19.28 -5.86
N LEU A 314 28.82 18.13 -6.29
CA LEU A 314 27.66 18.10 -7.20
C LEU A 314 26.42 18.75 -6.57
N ARG A 315 26.16 18.48 -5.29
CA ARG A 315 25.07 19.15 -4.56
C ARG A 315 25.24 20.67 -4.56
N ALA A 316 26.42 21.16 -4.19
CA ALA A 316 26.71 22.59 -4.17
C ALA A 316 26.56 23.21 -5.57
N PHE A 317 26.99 22.49 -6.62
CA PHE A 317 26.79 22.92 -8.00
C PHE A 317 25.32 23.09 -8.36
N LEU A 318 24.44 22.18 -7.94
CA LEU A 318 22.99 22.23 -8.18
C LEU A 318 22.27 23.32 -7.39
N GLU A 319 22.77 23.65 -6.20
CA GLU A 319 22.20 24.66 -5.28
C GLU A 319 22.67 26.10 -5.62
N GLU A 320 23.75 26.24 -6.39
CA GLU A 320 24.26 27.54 -6.85
C GLU A 320 23.28 28.21 -7.85
N PRO A 321 22.81 29.45 -7.59
CA PRO A 321 21.77 30.09 -8.40
C PRO A 321 22.06 30.18 -9.90
N ASN A 322 23.28 30.56 -10.28
CA ASN A 322 23.67 30.71 -11.69
C ASN A 322 23.64 29.36 -12.43
N ASN A 323 24.05 28.29 -11.76
CA ASN A 323 24.02 26.95 -12.36
C ASN A 323 22.59 26.42 -12.42
N PHE A 324 21.78 26.70 -11.39
CA PHE A 324 20.37 26.32 -11.38
C PHE A 324 19.61 26.90 -12.58
N GLU A 325 19.87 28.15 -12.98
CA GLU A 325 19.24 28.75 -14.16
C GLU A 325 19.57 27.99 -15.46
N ILE A 326 20.84 27.58 -15.62
CA ILE A 326 21.28 26.78 -16.77
C ILE A 326 20.62 25.39 -16.74
N ILE A 327 20.60 24.74 -15.57
CA ILE A 327 19.96 23.44 -15.37
C ILE A 327 18.45 23.54 -15.67
N ALA A 328 17.79 24.59 -15.19
CA ALA A 328 16.38 24.84 -15.47
C ALA A 328 16.15 25.05 -16.97
N LEU A 329 17.03 25.76 -17.68
CA LEU A 329 16.95 25.90 -19.13
C LEU A 329 17.06 24.54 -19.84
N VAL A 330 18.02 23.69 -19.45
CA VAL A 330 18.19 22.34 -20.01
C VAL A 330 16.96 21.47 -19.73
N PHE A 331 16.44 21.50 -18.51
CA PHE A 331 15.24 20.78 -18.11
C PHE A 331 14.02 21.24 -18.93
N ASN A 332 13.79 22.54 -19.02
CA ASN A 332 12.62 23.15 -19.64
C ASN A 332 12.59 22.95 -21.17
N ARG A 333 13.74 22.69 -21.82
CA ARG A 333 13.80 22.33 -23.25
C ARG A 333 13.10 21.01 -23.57
N SER A 334 12.89 20.14 -22.56
CA SER A 334 12.22 18.85 -22.77
C SER A 334 10.73 18.97 -23.14
N SER A 335 10.08 20.09 -22.79
CA SER A 335 8.64 20.30 -22.99
C SER A 335 8.28 21.78 -22.93
N ARG A 336 7.31 22.19 -23.77
CA ARG A 336 6.75 23.56 -23.73
C ARG A 336 6.08 23.92 -22.40
N PHE A 337 5.58 22.92 -21.67
CA PHE A 337 4.86 23.10 -20.40
C PHE A 337 5.72 22.92 -19.15
N ALA A 338 6.82 22.17 -19.25
CA ALA A 338 7.65 21.86 -18.09
C ALA A 338 8.38 23.13 -17.61
N ARG A 339 8.16 23.54 -16.35
CA ARG A 339 8.97 24.59 -15.71
C ARG A 339 9.54 24.08 -14.39
N LEU A 340 10.86 23.92 -14.35
CA LEU A 340 11.58 23.54 -13.14
C LEU A 340 11.46 24.66 -12.09
N HIS A 341 10.97 24.30 -10.90
CA HIS A 341 10.83 25.22 -9.76
C HIS A 341 11.99 25.11 -8.79
N ALA A 342 12.40 23.88 -8.46
CA ALA A 342 13.46 23.63 -7.49
C ALA A 342 14.04 22.22 -7.66
N ILE A 343 15.26 22.03 -7.15
CA ILE A 343 15.89 20.72 -6.98
C ILE A 343 16.26 20.58 -5.50
N GLN A 344 15.57 19.69 -4.79
CA GLN A 344 15.89 19.39 -3.39
C GLN A 344 16.88 18.23 -3.33
N CYS A 345 18.09 18.50 -2.84
CA CYS A 345 19.16 17.50 -2.78
C CYS A 345 19.28 16.85 -1.39
N ALA A 346 19.45 15.54 -1.35
CA ALA A 346 19.74 14.78 -0.13
C ALA A 346 20.93 13.83 -0.35
N LEU A 347 21.93 13.90 0.53
CA LEU A 347 23.13 13.07 0.48
C LEU A 347 22.99 11.87 1.42
N ALA A 348 23.42 10.69 0.95
CA ALA A 348 23.61 9.50 1.76
C ALA A 348 24.99 8.88 1.44
N GLY A 349 26.01 9.28 2.20
CA GLY A 349 27.40 8.95 1.91
C GLY A 349 27.83 9.53 0.56
N ARG A 350 28.20 8.65 -0.39
CA ARG A 350 28.59 9.03 -1.76
C ARG A 350 27.45 9.01 -2.79
N ASN A 351 26.22 8.77 -2.33
CA ASN A 351 25.03 8.81 -3.17
C ASN A 351 24.31 10.15 -2.98
N LEU A 352 23.84 10.74 -4.08
CA LEU A 352 23.05 11.96 -4.10
C LEU A 352 21.67 11.68 -4.69
N TYR A 353 20.64 12.05 -3.94
CA TYR A 353 19.24 12.00 -4.35
C TYR A 353 18.80 13.41 -4.70
N MET A 354 18.37 13.65 -5.94
CA MET A 354 18.07 14.98 -6.44
C MET A 354 16.59 15.06 -6.78
N ARG A 355 15.76 15.64 -5.92
CA ARG A 355 14.31 15.72 -6.12
C ARG A 355 13.94 16.96 -6.92
N PHE A 356 13.77 16.77 -8.22
CA PHE A 356 13.30 17.81 -9.15
C PHE A 356 11.81 18.04 -8.92
N ASN A 357 11.43 19.31 -8.78
CA ASN A 357 10.05 19.76 -8.69
C ASN A 357 9.75 20.69 -9.88
N CYS A 358 8.74 20.36 -10.69
CA CYS A 358 8.36 21.17 -11.84
C CYS A 358 6.85 21.23 -12.07
N SER A 359 6.37 22.31 -12.66
CA SER A 359 5.01 22.38 -13.19
C SER A 359 4.90 21.62 -14.51
N THR A 360 3.70 21.11 -14.79
CA THR A 360 3.44 20.21 -15.91
C THR A 360 2.19 20.58 -16.73
N GLY A 361 1.67 21.80 -16.52
CA GLY A 361 0.39 22.24 -17.06
C GLY A 361 -0.75 21.39 -16.50
N ASP A 362 -1.70 21.00 -17.35
CA ASP A 362 -2.85 20.18 -16.93
C ASP A 362 -2.55 18.67 -16.86
N ALA A 363 -1.37 18.24 -17.36
CA ALA A 363 -0.97 16.86 -17.26
C ALA A 363 -0.49 16.54 -15.83
N MET A 364 -0.77 15.31 -15.37
CA MET A 364 -0.15 14.80 -14.13
C MET A 364 1.38 14.78 -14.24
N GLY A 365 1.91 14.52 -15.45
CA GLY A 365 3.24 14.98 -15.84
C GLY A 365 4.41 14.04 -15.58
N MET A 366 4.21 12.82 -15.06
CA MET A 366 5.32 11.89 -14.75
C MET A 366 6.31 11.67 -15.88
N ASN A 367 5.83 11.41 -17.09
CA ASN A 367 6.70 11.17 -18.25
C ASN A 367 7.46 12.44 -18.65
N MET A 368 6.78 13.59 -18.55
CA MET A 368 7.37 14.91 -18.84
C MET A 368 8.52 15.22 -17.88
N VAL A 369 8.30 15.06 -16.56
CA VAL A 369 9.33 15.30 -15.55
C VAL A 369 10.49 14.34 -15.74
N SER A 370 10.21 13.06 -16.01
CA SER A 370 11.25 12.04 -16.18
C SER A 370 12.16 12.37 -17.38
N LYS A 371 11.59 12.80 -18.51
CA LYS A 371 12.36 13.26 -19.67
C LYS A 371 13.20 14.50 -19.37
N GLY A 372 12.64 15.46 -18.63
CA GLY A 372 13.37 16.66 -18.19
C GLY A 372 14.57 16.31 -17.31
N VAL A 373 14.40 15.38 -16.37
CA VAL A 373 15.48 14.87 -15.52
C VAL A 373 16.55 14.18 -16.35
N GLU A 374 16.18 13.31 -17.30
CA GLU A 374 17.14 12.61 -18.15
C GLU A 374 18.04 13.59 -18.93
N ASN A 375 17.45 14.65 -19.51
CA ASN A 375 18.21 15.71 -20.17
C ASN A 375 19.22 16.38 -19.23
N VAL A 376 18.81 16.68 -17.98
CA VAL A 376 19.70 17.28 -16.98
C VAL A 376 20.82 16.31 -16.60
N LEU A 377 20.52 15.02 -16.40
CA LEU A 377 21.54 14.02 -16.08
C LEU A 377 22.58 13.90 -17.20
N CYS A 378 22.15 13.89 -18.47
CA CYS A 378 23.06 13.90 -19.62
C CYS A 378 23.92 15.18 -19.66
N TYR A 379 23.35 16.33 -19.33
CA TYR A 379 24.10 17.59 -19.24
C TYR A 379 25.15 17.56 -18.13
N LEU A 380 24.79 17.07 -16.94
CA LEU A 380 25.69 16.98 -15.78
C LEU A 380 26.87 16.02 -16.02
N GLN A 381 26.69 14.99 -16.87
CA GLN A 381 27.77 14.07 -17.22
C GLN A 381 28.96 14.74 -17.93
N ASN A 382 28.80 15.94 -18.51
CA ASN A 382 29.91 16.66 -19.14
C ASN A 382 30.95 17.11 -18.11
N ASP A 383 30.51 17.64 -16.97
CA ASP A 383 31.37 18.19 -15.91
C ASP A 383 31.61 17.19 -14.76
N PHE A 384 30.70 16.23 -14.59
CA PHE A 384 30.76 15.16 -13.60
C PHE A 384 30.83 13.81 -14.31
N GLN A 385 31.88 13.58 -15.09
CA GLN A 385 32.10 12.32 -15.83
C GLN A 385 32.26 11.10 -14.90
N ASP A 386 32.59 11.36 -13.64
CA ASP A 386 32.71 10.38 -12.56
C ASP A 386 31.37 10.05 -11.88
N MET A 387 30.26 10.65 -12.34
CA MET A 387 28.91 10.39 -11.86
C MET A 387 28.31 9.13 -12.49
N ASP A 388 28.00 8.15 -11.63
CA ASP A 388 27.29 6.92 -11.98
C ASP A 388 25.77 7.10 -11.73
N VAL A 389 24.97 7.11 -12.80
CA VAL A 389 23.51 7.25 -12.71
C VAL A 389 22.90 5.89 -12.40
N ILE A 390 22.54 5.68 -11.13
CA ILE A 390 22.02 4.39 -10.65
C ILE A 390 20.58 4.18 -11.09
N SER A 391 19.75 5.22 -10.97
CA SER A 391 18.35 5.16 -11.39
C SER A 391 17.78 6.55 -11.56
N ILE A 392 16.90 6.72 -12.55
CA ILE A 392 16.11 7.95 -12.72
C ILE A 392 15.07 8.13 -11.61
N SER A 393 14.75 7.08 -10.85
CA SER A 393 13.79 7.10 -9.74
C SER A 393 14.37 6.38 -8.52
N GLY A 394 15.16 7.10 -7.73
CA GLY A 394 15.75 6.65 -6.47
C GLY A 394 14.81 6.61 -5.28
N ASN A 395 13.49 6.47 -5.51
CA ASN A 395 12.44 6.47 -4.49
C ASN A 395 12.35 7.71 -3.58
N PHE A 396 13.10 8.77 -3.85
CA PHE A 396 13.00 10.06 -3.15
C PHE A 396 11.96 11.02 -3.78
N CYS A 397 11.20 10.56 -4.78
CA CYS A 397 10.20 11.39 -5.48
C CYS A 397 9.05 11.83 -4.52
N SER A 398 8.32 10.95 -3.83
CA SER A 398 8.21 9.48 -3.93
C SER A 398 6.93 9.11 -4.68
N ASP A 399 7.01 8.24 -5.70
CA ASP A 399 5.85 7.89 -6.52
C ASP A 399 5.25 6.55 -6.08
N LYS A 400 3.94 6.53 -5.80
CA LYS A 400 3.15 5.32 -5.44
C LYS A 400 3.66 4.56 -4.20
N LYS A 401 4.36 5.25 -3.29
CA LYS A 401 4.79 4.71 -1.99
C LYS A 401 4.49 5.73 -0.88
N PRO A 402 4.05 5.30 0.32
CA PRO A 402 3.90 6.20 1.45
C PRO A 402 5.28 6.75 1.83
N ALA A 403 5.40 8.07 1.90
CA ALA A 403 6.67 8.73 2.21
C ALA A 403 6.45 10.09 2.88
N ALA A 404 7.15 10.33 3.98
CA ALA A 404 7.07 11.58 4.74
C ALA A 404 7.45 12.81 3.88
N VAL A 405 8.37 12.65 2.92
CA VAL A 405 8.76 13.73 2.00
C VAL A 405 7.57 14.26 1.19
N ASN A 406 6.64 13.40 0.77
CA ASN A 406 5.44 13.85 0.06
C ASN A 406 4.47 14.59 0.98
N TRP A 407 4.38 14.17 2.25
CA TRP A 407 3.53 14.81 3.25
C TRP A 407 4.03 16.20 3.63
N ILE A 408 5.34 16.36 3.81
CA ILE A 408 5.96 17.61 4.27
C ILE A 408 6.13 18.61 3.12
N GLU A 409 6.69 18.14 2.00
CA GLU A 409 7.06 19.02 0.89
C GLU A 409 5.94 19.18 -0.15
N GLY A 410 4.95 18.28 -0.13
CA GLY A 410 3.95 18.17 -1.17
C GLY A 410 4.46 17.43 -2.41
N ARG A 411 3.52 17.00 -3.24
CA ARG A 411 3.75 16.39 -4.56
C ARG A 411 2.47 16.45 -5.39
N GLY A 412 2.56 16.91 -6.63
CA GLY A 412 1.39 17.19 -7.44
C GLY A 412 0.71 18.45 -6.93
N LYS A 413 -0.57 18.36 -6.55
CA LYS A 413 -1.36 19.48 -6.06
C LYS A 413 -1.49 19.40 -4.53
N SER A 414 -1.00 20.41 -3.82
CA SER A 414 -1.31 20.60 -2.40
C SER A 414 -2.55 21.49 -2.29
N VAL A 415 -3.63 20.97 -1.71
CA VAL A 415 -4.93 21.66 -1.65
C VAL A 415 -5.42 21.71 -0.21
N VAL A 416 -6.05 22.81 0.16
CA VAL A 416 -6.84 22.95 1.38
C VAL A 416 -8.27 23.31 1.02
N CYS A 417 -9.23 22.76 1.76
CA CYS A 417 -10.65 23.07 1.61
C CYS A 417 -11.29 23.22 2.98
N GLU A 418 -12.19 24.20 3.11
CA GLU A 418 -12.93 24.48 4.34
C GLU A 418 -14.41 24.73 4.06
N ALA A 419 -15.24 24.45 5.05
CA ALA A 419 -16.67 24.75 5.04
C ALA A 419 -17.15 24.98 6.47
N ILE A 420 -18.15 25.84 6.63
CA ILE A 420 -18.85 26.03 7.91
C ILE A 420 -20.21 25.33 7.79
N ILE A 421 -20.60 24.55 8.80
CA ILE A 421 -21.89 23.85 8.82
C ILE A 421 -22.63 24.30 10.08
N ASN A 422 -23.85 24.80 9.93
CA ASN A 422 -24.65 25.24 11.07
C ASN A 422 -25.12 24.03 11.93
N GLU A 423 -25.43 24.31 13.20
CA GLU A 423 -25.82 23.26 14.15
C GLU A 423 -27.11 22.52 13.71
N GLU A 424 -28.07 23.24 13.14
CA GLU A 424 -29.32 22.66 12.65
C GLU A 424 -29.09 21.61 11.56
N VAL A 425 -28.17 21.87 10.62
CA VAL A 425 -27.81 20.92 9.56
C VAL A 425 -27.04 19.74 10.12
N VAL A 426 -26.15 19.96 11.10
CA VAL A 426 -25.46 18.85 11.78
C VAL A 426 -26.49 17.90 12.44
N LYS A 427 -27.48 18.43 13.16
CA LYS A 427 -28.54 17.62 13.78
C LYS A 427 -29.45 16.97 12.74
N ARG A 428 -29.95 17.74 11.77
CA ARG A 428 -30.96 17.27 10.81
C ARG A 428 -30.40 16.39 9.72
N VAL A 429 -29.25 16.75 9.14
CA VAL A 429 -28.63 16.04 8.02
C VAL A 429 -27.61 15.05 8.51
N LEU A 430 -26.65 15.45 9.35
CA LEU A 430 -25.58 14.57 9.84
C LEU A 430 -25.99 13.69 11.03
N LYS A 431 -27.17 13.93 11.62
CA LYS A 431 -27.77 13.11 12.69
C LYS A 431 -26.84 12.97 13.91
N THR A 432 -26.15 14.05 14.25
CA THR A 432 -25.20 14.10 15.37
C THR A 432 -25.14 15.50 15.99
N SER A 433 -24.25 15.74 16.94
CA SER A 433 -23.99 17.05 17.55
C SER A 433 -22.57 17.54 17.21
N ILE A 434 -22.37 18.86 17.28
CA ILE A 434 -21.06 19.48 17.04
C ILE A 434 -20.00 18.96 18.04
N PRO A 435 -20.27 18.91 19.37
CA PRO A 435 -19.28 18.40 20.33
C PRO A 435 -18.86 16.96 20.02
N ALA A 436 -19.79 16.09 19.67
CA ALA A 436 -19.50 14.69 19.34
C ALA A 436 -18.64 14.55 18.07
N LEU A 437 -18.87 15.40 17.05
CA LEU A 437 -18.04 15.40 15.84
C LEU A 437 -16.61 15.87 16.11
N VAL A 438 -16.46 16.94 16.89
CA VAL A 438 -15.14 17.47 17.26
C VAL A 438 -14.38 16.45 18.09
N GLU A 439 -15.03 15.88 19.11
CA GLU A 439 -14.44 14.82 19.94
C GLU A 439 -14.04 13.60 19.10
N LEU A 440 -14.93 13.12 18.21
CA LEU A 440 -14.61 12.02 17.30
C LEU A 440 -13.40 12.33 16.43
N ASN A 441 -13.29 13.54 15.88
CA ASN A 441 -12.14 13.92 15.06
C ASN A 441 -10.85 13.92 15.88
N MET A 442 -10.87 14.48 17.09
CA MET A 442 -9.71 14.53 17.99
C MET A 442 -9.26 13.12 18.41
N ILE A 443 -10.19 12.26 18.80
CA ILE A 443 -9.87 10.91 19.29
C ILE A 443 -9.48 10.00 18.12
N LYS A 444 -10.23 10.02 17.02
CA LYS A 444 -10.04 9.08 15.90
C LYS A 444 -8.95 9.52 14.93
N ASN A 445 -9.10 10.70 14.34
CA ASN A 445 -8.25 11.13 13.23
C ASN A 445 -6.92 11.72 13.70
N LEU A 446 -6.85 12.28 14.92
CA LEU A 446 -5.60 12.78 15.49
C LEU A 446 -4.95 11.75 16.42
N ALA A 447 -5.52 11.53 17.61
CA ALA A 447 -4.91 10.66 18.62
C ALA A 447 -4.79 9.21 18.14
N GLY A 448 -5.85 8.64 17.55
CA GLY A 448 -5.86 7.28 17.01
C GLY A 448 -4.81 7.09 15.91
N SER A 449 -4.76 7.99 14.92
CA SER A 449 -3.72 7.95 13.87
C SER A 449 -2.31 8.13 14.41
N ALA A 450 -2.12 8.95 15.46
CA ALA A 450 -0.83 9.11 16.13
C ALA A 450 -0.39 7.82 16.86
N VAL A 451 -1.30 7.17 17.60
CA VAL A 451 -1.06 5.87 18.26
C VAL A 451 -0.72 4.79 17.24
N ALA A 452 -1.35 4.83 16.06
CA ALA A 452 -1.08 3.90 14.97
C ALA A 452 0.24 4.18 14.21
N GLY A 453 0.95 5.28 14.51
CA GLY A 453 2.17 5.67 13.78
C GLY A 453 1.90 6.04 12.31
N SER A 454 0.70 6.56 12.02
CA SER A 454 0.29 6.88 10.65
C SER A 454 1.04 8.10 10.09
N LEU A 455 1.48 8.01 8.83
CA LEU A 455 2.14 9.10 8.10
C LEU A 455 1.17 9.71 7.09
N GLY A 456 0.67 10.93 7.37
CA GLY A 456 -0.29 11.64 6.53
C GLY A 456 -1.73 11.11 6.57
N GLY A 457 -1.97 9.96 7.21
CA GLY A 457 -3.30 9.36 7.38
C GLY A 457 -4.11 9.93 8.56
N PHE A 458 -4.08 11.25 8.76
CA PHE A 458 -4.85 11.95 9.80
C PHE A 458 -6.25 12.32 9.30
N ASN A 459 -6.98 11.33 8.76
CA ASN A 459 -8.29 11.49 8.15
C ASN A 459 -9.14 10.23 8.36
N ALA A 460 -10.41 10.29 7.98
CA ALA A 460 -11.31 9.16 8.16
C ALA A 460 -11.24 8.12 7.04
N HIS A 461 -11.47 8.55 5.79
CA HIS A 461 -11.54 7.67 4.62
C HIS A 461 -11.27 8.43 3.32
N ALA A 462 -10.32 9.36 3.32
CA ALA A 462 -10.02 10.19 2.15
C ALA A 462 -9.67 9.33 0.92
N SER A 463 -9.03 8.18 1.12
CA SER A 463 -8.71 7.20 0.08
C SER A 463 -9.91 6.56 -0.61
N ASN A 464 -11.12 6.62 -0.04
CA ASN A 464 -12.31 6.13 -0.74
C ASN A 464 -12.86 7.18 -1.72
N ILE A 465 -12.53 8.46 -1.51
CA ILE A 465 -13.01 9.57 -2.35
C ILE A 465 -12.02 9.86 -3.49
N VAL A 466 -10.72 9.74 -3.21
CA VAL A 466 -9.62 9.81 -4.20
C VAL A 466 -9.64 8.57 -5.08
#